data_AF-A0A7C1WYR3-F1
#
_entry.id   AF-A0A7C1WYR3-F1
#
_cell.length_a   1.000
_cell.length_b   1.000
_cell.length_c   1.000
_cell.angle_alpha   90.00
_cell.angle_beta   90.00
_cell.angle_gamma   90.00
#
_symmetry.space_group_name_H-M   'P 1'
#
loop_
_entity.id
_entity.type
_entity.pdbx_description
1 polymer ?
#
loop_
_entity_poly.entity_id
_entity_poly.type
_entity_poly.pdbx_seq_one_letter_code
_entity_poly.pdbx_strand_id
1 'polypeptide(L)'
;MRVKAKRKEGESLTQFLKRFLNRYAKSGLVLEIKDKMYRQKKMNERRKYEARMYRLKLMNFIKQKLKEGMSFEKAYELGKRYINYIKYTGQED
;
A
#
# COMPACT_ATOMS: atom_id res chain seq x y z
N MET A 1 -18.85 11.41 -1.42
CA MET A 1 -18.18 11.87 -2.66
C MET A 1 -18.59 10.95 -3.81
N ARG A 2 -19.01 11.46 -4.98
CA ARG A 2 -19.45 10.62 -6.12
C ARG A 2 -18.48 10.76 -7.28
N VAL A 3 -17.78 9.67 -7.62
CA VAL A 3 -16.91 9.64 -8.81
C VAL A 3 -17.80 9.56 -10.04
N LYS A 4 -17.81 10.61 -10.86
CA LYS A 4 -18.51 10.64 -12.14
C LYS A 4 -17.49 10.65 -13.28
N ALA A 5 -17.79 9.96 -14.38
CA ALA A 5 -17.09 10.10 -15.64
C ALA A 5 -18.11 10.14 -16.77
N LYS A 6 -17.91 11.03 -17.75
CA LYS A 6 -18.67 11.06 -18.99
C LYS A 6 -17.90 10.29 -20.06
N ARG A 7 -18.60 9.62 -20.97
CA ARG A 7 -17.99 8.95 -22.13
C ARG A 7 -17.53 10.03 -23.12
N LYS A 8 -16.35 9.85 -23.71
CA LYS A 8 -15.86 10.74 -24.78
C LYS A 8 -16.39 10.25 -26.13
N GLU A 9 -16.47 11.17 -27.07
CA GLU A 9 -16.81 10.86 -28.45
C GLU A 9 -15.77 9.89 -29.05
N GLY A 10 -16.24 8.86 -29.76
CA GLY A 10 -15.39 7.80 -30.32
C GLY A 10 -14.79 6.80 -29.30
N GLU A 11 -15.03 6.96 -28.00
CA GLU A 11 -14.48 6.05 -26.98
C GLU A 11 -15.28 4.74 -26.90
N SER A 12 -14.59 3.59 -26.93
CA SER A 12 -15.24 2.29 -26.71
C SER A 12 -15.70 2.14 -25.25
N LEU A 13 -16.71 1.30 -25.00
CA LEU A 13 -17.22 1.06 -23.64
C LEU A 13 -16.11 0.56 -22.70
N THR A 14 -15.26 -0.34 -23.19
CA THR A 14 -14.14 -0.91 -22.40
C THR A 14 -13.12 0.15 -21.99
N GLN A 15 -12.76 1.06 -22.90
CA GLN A 15 -11.85 2.18 -22.60
C GLN A 15 -12.47 3.13 -21.57
N PHE A 16 -13.75 3.43 -21.72
CA PHE A 16 -14.49 4.26 -20.76
C PHE A 16 -14.49 3.63 -19.35
N LEU A 17 -14.80 2.34 -19.24
CA LEU A 17 -14.79 1.60 -17.98
C LEU A 17 -13.40 1.57 -17.35
N LYS A 18 -12.34 1.31 -18.14
CA LYS A 18 -10.95 1.35 -17.65
C LYS A 18 -10.59 2.73 -17.10
N ARG A 19 -10.98 3.81 -17.79
CA ARG A 19 -10.76 5.18 -17.32
C ARG A 19 -11.54 5.48 -16.04
N PHE A 20 -12.79 5.05 -15.97
CA PHE A 20 -13.62 5.21 -14.77
C PHE A 20 -13.00 4.47 -13.58
N LEU A 21 -12.60 3.21 -13.75
CA LEU A 21 -11.95 2.41 -12.70
C LEU A 21 -10.66 3.06 -12.22
N ASN A 22 -9.82 3.57 -13.12
CA ASN A 22 -8.62 4.31 -12.75
C ASN A 22 -8.94 5.58 -11.95
N ARG A 23 -9.99 6.32 -12.33
CA ARG A 23 -10.45 7.50 -11.58
C ARG A 23 -10.99 7.11 -10.20
N TYR A 24 -11.77 6.04 -10.14
CA TYR A 24 -12.33 5.50 -8.90
C TYR A 24 -11.22 5.06 -7.93
N ALA A 25 -10.23 4.30 -8.40
CA ALA A 25 -9.09 3.87 -7.60
C ALA A 25 -8.28 5.07 -7.05
N LYS A 26 -8.06 6.10 -7.88
CA LYS A 26 -7.35 7.32 -7.46
C LYS A 26 -8.15 8.24 -6.54
N SER A 27 -9.48 8.13 -6.53
CA SER A 27 -10.35 9.02 -5.74
C SER A 27 -10.23 8.80 -4.23
N GLY A 28 -9.67 7.67 -3.78
CA GLY A 28 -9.59 7.32 -2.36
C GLY A 28 -10.93 6.94 -1.73
N LEU A 29 -12.04 6.93 -2.49
CA LEU A 29 -13.38 6.65 -1.97
C LEU A 29 -13.47 5.29 -1.25
N VAL A 30 -12.80 4.26 -1.78
CA VAL A 30 -12.74 2.94 -1.13
C VAL A 30 -12.09 3.03 0.25
N LEU A 31 -11.00 3.79 0.37
CA LEU A 31 -10.30 3.97 1.64
C LEU A 31 -11.18 4.74 2.62
N GLU A 32 -11.83 5.82 2.15
CA GLU A 32 -12.76 6.60 2.98
C GLU A 32 -13.92 5.76 3.51
N ILE A 33 -14.52 4.91 2.66
CA ILE A 33 -15.60 4.00 3.06
C ILE A 33 -15.07 3.02 4.12
N LYS A 34 -13.91 2.40 3.89
CA LYS A 34 -13.31 1.45 4.85
C LYS A 34 -12.96 2.10 6.19
N ASP A 35 -12.43 3.31 6.16
CA ASP A 35 -12.07 4.07 7.37
C ASP A 35 -13.31 4.48 8.18
N LYS A 36 -14.43 4.78 7.51
CA LYS A 36 -15.70 5.14 8.14
C LYS A 36 -16.58 3.95 8.52
N MET A 37 -16.33 2.78 7.95
CA MET A 37 -17.14 1.58 8.14
C MET A 37 -17.14 1.10 9.60
N TYR A 38 -16.04 1.31 10.32
CA TYR A 38 -15.92 0.95 11.73
C TYR A 38 -15.34 2.10 12.54
N ARG A 39 -15.71 2.20 13.82
CA ARG A 39 -15.12 3.17 14.74
C ARG A 39 -13.66 2.79 15.02
N GLN A 40 -12.72 3.49 14.38
CA GLN A 40 -11.29 3.29 14.59
C GLN A 40 -10.71 4.34 15.54
N LYS A 41 -9.81 3.91 16.44
CA LYS A 41 -9.03 4.84 17.26
C LYS A 41 -7.98 5.53 16.39
N LYS A 42 -7.87 6.86 16.50
CA LYS A 42 -6.82 7.60 15.78
C LYS A 42 -5.44 7.05 16.16
N MET A 43 -4.60 6.85 15.15
CA MET A 43 -3.24 6.35 15.37
C MET A 43 -2.37 7.43 16.02
N ASN A 44 -1.69 7.09 17.10
CA ASN A 44 -0.76 7.98 17.81
C ASN A 44 0.46 8.33 16.92
N GLU A 45 1.09 9.48 17.17
CA GLU A 45 2.26 9.95 16.40
C GLU A 45 3.43 8.95 16.40
N ARG A 46 3.71 8.31 17.54
CA ARG A 46 4.71 7.23 17.63
C ARG A 46 4.43 6.09 16.65
N ARG A 47 3.17 5.64 16.58
CA ARG A 47 2.77 4.55 15.66
C ARG A 47 2.87 4.97 14.19
N LYS A 48 2.57 6.24 13.87
CA LYS A 48 2.80 6.80 12.53
C LYS A 48 4.28 6.80 12.15
N TYR A 49 5.14 7.21 13.08
CA TYR A 49 6.58 7.20 12.88
C TYR A 49 7.11 5.77 12.66
N GLU A 50 6.76 4.82 13.52
CA GLU A 50 7.18 3.43 13.40
C GLU A 50 6.74 2.80 12.07
N ALA A 51 5.49 3.05 11.63
CA ALA A 51 4.99 2.58 10.35
C ALA A 51 5.73 3.21 9.14
N ARG A 52 6.14 4.49 9.26
CA ARG A 52 6.97 5.15 8.23
C ARG A 52 8.36 4.54 8.17
N MET A 53 8.99 4.35 9.33
CA MET A 53 10.34 3.75 9.41
C MET A 53 10.36 2.31 8.91
N TYR A 54 9.34 1.51 9.25
CA TYR A 54 9.18 0.16 8.72
C TYR A 54 9.17 0.14 7.19
N ARG A 55 8.36 1.01 6.56
CA ARG A 55 8.27 1.10 5.09
C ARG A 55 9.61 1.49 4.45
N LEU A 56 10.33 2.44 5.05
CA LEU A 56 11.64 2.88 4.54
C LEU A 56 12.68 1.76 4.64
N LYS A 57 12.74 1.07 5.78
CA LYS A 57 13.64 -0.08 5.98
C LYS A 57 13.34 -1.19 4.98
N LEU A 58 12.06 -1.52 4.78
CA LEU A 58 11.65 -2.56 3.84
C LEU A 58 12.02 -2.20 2.40
N MET A 59 11.78 -0.95 2.00
CA MET A 59 12.15 -0.50 0.65
C MET A 59 13.66 -0.53 0.43
N ASN A 60 14.46 -0.11 1.43
CA ASN A 60 15.92 -0.16 1.34
C ASN A 60 16.43 -1.60 1.23
N PHE A 61 15.88 -2.52 2.04
CA PHE A 61 16.20 -3.94 1.99
C PHE A 61 15.90 -4.54 0.60
N ILE A 62 14.70 -4.28 0.07
CA ILE A 62 14.30 -4.77 -1.26
C ILE A 62 15.23 -4.22 -2.32
N LYS A 63 15.53 -2.91 -2.31
CA LYS A 63 16.45 -2.30 -3.27
C LYS A 63 17.84 -2.95 -3.24
N GLN A 64 18.35 -3.29 -2.05
CA GLN A 64 19.61 -4.00 -1.91
C GLN A 64 19.52 -5.40 -2.53
N LYS A 65 18.48 -6.17 -2.22
CA LYS A 65 18.32 -7.54 -2.74
C LYS A 65 18.04 -7.61 -4.24
N LEU A 66 17.35 -6.62 -4.78
CA LEU A 66 17.20 -6.47 -6.23
C LEU A 66 18.56 -6.25 -6.92
N LYS A 67 19.46 -5.44 -6.32
CA LYS A 67 20.83 -5.26 -6.84
C LYS A 67 21.66 -6.55 -6.78
N GLU A 68 21.38 -7.41 -5.80
CA GLU A 68 21.99 -8.74 -5.67
C GLU A 68 21.37 -9.78 -6.63
N GLY A 69 20.41 -9.40 -7.49
CA GLY A 69 19.79 -10.28 -8.48
C GLY A 69 18.59 -11.09 -7.97
N MET A 70 18.09 -10.80 -6.76
CA MET A 70 16.89 -11.46 -6.23
C MET A 70 15.61 -10.92 -6.88
N SER A 71 14.61 -11.77 -7.10
CA SER A 71 13.28 -11.32 -7.53
C SER A 71 12.60 -10.45 -6.47
N PHE A 72 11.77 -9.49 -6.91
CA PHE A 72 11.06 -8.59 -6.01
C PHE A 72 10.23 -9.33 -4.97
N GLU A 73 9.48 -10.36 -5.38
CA GLU A 73 8.61 -11.14 -4.49
C GLU A 73 9.40 -11.79 -3.35
N LYS A 74 10.52 -12.43 -3.70
CA LYS A 74 11.40 -13.08 -2.71
C LYS A 74 12.05 -12.06 -1.77
N ALA A 75 12.50 -10.92 -2.32
CA ALA A 75 13.08 -9.83 -1.53
C ALA A 75 12.05 -9.18 -0.59
N TYR A 76 10.80 -9.03 -1.04
CA TYR A 76 9.70 -8.47 -0.27
C TYR A 76 9.31 -9.36 0.91
N GLU A 77 9.10 -10.66 0.65
CA GLU A 77 8.77 -11.63 1.70
C GLU A 77 9.90 -11.77 2.72
N LEU A 78 11.15 -11.87 2.26
CA LEU A 78 12.31 -11.93 3.14
C LEU A 78 12.46 -10.65 3.97
N GLY A 79 12.28 -9.48 3.36
CA GLY A 79 12.37 -8.20 4.05
C GLY A 79 11.31 -8.02 5.14
N LYS A 80 10.08 -8.51 4.91
CA LYS A 80 9.02 -8.50 5.94
C LYS A 80 9.40 -9.36 7.13
N ARG A 81 9.89 -10.58 6.88
CA ARG A 81 10.34 -11.50 7.94
C ARG A 81 11.52 -10.91 8.72
N TYR A 82 12.52 -10.42 8.01
CA TYR A 82 13.74 -9.87 8.59
C TYR A 82 13.48 -8.64 9.47
N ILE A 83 12.67 -7.69 9.00
CA ILE A 83 12.37 -6.48 9.77
C ILE A 83 11.47 -6.78 10.97
N ASN A 84 10.55 -7.73 10.85
CA ASN A 84 9.78 -8.21 12.00
C ASN A 84 10.69 -8.90 13.02
N TYR A 85 11.58 -9.77 12.57
CA TYR A 85 12.55 -10.42 13.45
C TYR A 85 13.39 -9.39 14.20
N ILE A 86 14.02 -8.43 13.51
CA ILE A 86 14.78 -7.34 14.14
C ILE A 86 13.94 -6.49 15.11
N LYS A 87 12.65 -6.30 14.82
CA LYS A 87 11.76 -5.51 15.70
C LYS A 87 11.43 -6.25 17.00
N TYR A 88 11.44 -7.58 16.98
CA TYR A 88 10.99 -8.45 18.07
C TYR A 88 12.08 -9.41 18.58
N THR A 89 13.37 -9.13 18.33
CA THR A 89 14.55 -9.91 18.76
C THR A 89 14.75 -10.04 20.29
N GLY A 90 13.71 -9.83 21.08
CA GLY A 90 13.70 -10.03 22.54
C GLY A 90 12.36 -10.49 23.10
N GLN A 91 11.45 -11.02 22.26
CA GLN A 91 10.36 -11.86 22.74
C GLN A 91 10.82 -13.31 22.55
N GLU A 92 11.53 -13.82 23.55
CA GLU A 92 11.62 -15.27 23.76
C GLU A 92 10.20 -15.77 24.10
N ASP A 93 9.83 -16.93 23.55
CA ASP A 93 8.57 -17.63 23.85
C ASP A 93 8.41 -17.93 25.34
#